data_AF-A0A7T0LKB0-F1
#
_entry.id   AF-A0A7T0LKB0-F1
#
_cell.length_a   1.000
_cell.length_b   1.000
_cell.length_c   1.000
_cell.angle_alpha   90.00
_cell.angle_beta   90.00
_cell.angle_gamma   90.00
#
_symmetry.space_group_name_H-M   'P 1'
#
loop_
_entity.id
_entity.type
_entity.pdbx_description
1 polymer ?
#
loop_
_entity_poly.entity_id
_entity_poly.type
_entity_poly.pdbx_seq_one_letter_code
_entity_poly.pdbx_strand_id
1 'polypeptide(L)'
;MRLVPVLPGGWWTVILVAALMAALLALAARPALGPDADPGTRVGWVRRVLLAVVTLALLTGPSLPSHESRSVSSLEVYLMVDRTGSMAAEDWAGGPGAGGGVRLDGVKEDLRAIVAAHPGARFSIIALDSAAARELPLTSDVDAVYSWIDSLQQEVSDRSTGSSLQRALPLLTSTLTAAAERDPEDARVLYILSDGESTEEGAGATGADAARRAWQRLGGQVDVGAVLGYGTEAGGPMRAFDGVTSGDYIKDPTTGEPGVSVPDTAALTMVAESLGVPYLQRDGTDDDPTSSFTDLDVAVTTALTDGRERLGVQRYLTWPLGLLASGLLIWELVHLAITDRGLRRLTRSAEAVR
;
A
#
# COMPACT_ATOMS: atom_id res chain seq x y z
N MET A 1 9.02 9.98 -21.95
CA MET A 1 7.71 10.62 -22.24
C MET A 1 6.88 9.64 -23.05
N ARG A 2 5.66 9.33 -22.63
CA ARG A 2 4.70 8.53 -23.42
C ARG A 2 3.55 9.44 -23.85
N LEU A 3 3.01 9.21 -25.04
CA LEU A 3 1.87 9.95 -25.58
C LEU A 3 0.61 9.13 -25.33
N VAL A 4 -0.30 9.64 -24.52
CA VAL A 4 -1.59 8.99 -24.25
C VAL A 4 -2.72 9.93 -24.68
N PRO A 5 -3.53 9.54 -25.67
CA PRO A 5 -4.58 10.39 -26.21
C PRO A 5 -5.63 10.71 -25.12
N VAL A 6 -5.97 11.99 -24.99
CA VAL A 6 -6.85 12.51 -23.93
C VAL A 6 -8.34 12.28 -24.24
N LEU A 7 -8.69 12.02 -25.51
CA LEU A 7 -10.07 11.87 -25.96
C LEU A 7 -10.57 10.41 -25.92
N PRO A 8 -11.85 10.18 -25.58
CA PRO A 8 -12.47 8.86 -25.68
C PRO A 8 -12.42 8.35 -27.13
N GLY A 9 -11.95 7.12 -27.34
CA GLY A 9 -11.69 6.55 -28.68
C GLY A 9 -10.22 6.60 -29.13
N GLY A 10 -9.32 7.12 -28.29
CA GLY A 10 -7.88 7.01 -28.47
C GLY A 10 -7.34 7.77 -29.69
N TRP A 11 -6.31 7.23 -30.34
CA TRP A 11 -5.58 7.88 -31.44
C TRP A 11 -6.46 8.25 -32.65
N TRP A 12 -7.55 7.52 -32.88
CA TRP A 12 -8.46 7.79 -34.01
C TRP A 12 -9.12 9.17 -33.92
N THR A 13 -9.51 9.58 -32.73
CA THR A 13 -10.09 10.91 -32.51
C THR A 13 -9.08 12.03 -32.71
N VAL A 14 -7.83 11.82 -32.26
CA VAL A 14 -6.73 12.76 -32.47
C VAL A 14 -6.44 12.94 -33.97
N ILE A 15 -6.42 11.85 -34.73
CA ILE A 15 -6.19 11.88 -36.19
C ILE A 15 -7.32 12.63 -36.91
N LEU A 16 -8.58 12.40 -36.53
CA LEU A 16 -9.73 13.09 -37.13
C LEU A 16 -9.68 14.61 -36.88
N VAL A 17 -9.38 15.02 -35.65
CA VAL A 17 -9.23 16.45 -35.32
C VAL A 17 -8.05 17.07 -36.06
N ALA A 18 -6.93 16.34 -36.19
CA ALA A 18 -5.77 16.77 -36.97
C ALA A 18 -6.12 17.04 -38.44
N ALA A 19 -6.86 16.11 -39.06
CA ALA A 19 -7.29 16.22 -40.45
C ALA A 19 -8.22 17.41 -40.68
N LEU A 20 -9.16 17.65 -39.76
CA LEU A 20 -10.07 18.80 -39.82
C LEU A 20 -9.31 20.13 -39.70
N MET A 21 -8.36 20.23 -38.75
CA MET A 21 -7.53 21.41 -38.57
C MET A 21 -6.66 21.69 -39.81
N ALA A 22 -6.07 20.65 -40.40
CA ALA A 22 -5.28 20.77 -41.63
C ALA A 22 -6.13 21.27 -42.81
N ALA A 23 -7.36 20.76 -42.96
CA ALA A 23 -8.28 21.21 -44.00
C ALA A 23 -8.66 22.70 -43.84
N LEU A 24 -8.96 23.13 -42.62
CA LEU A 24 -9.27 24.54 -42.32
C LEU A 24 -8.07 25.47 -42.56
N LEU A 25 -6.86 25.04 -42.18
CA LEU A 25 -5.62 25.78 -42.45
C LEU A 25 -5.33 25.90 -43.95
N ALA A 26 -5.57 24.84 -44.73
CA ALA A 26 -5.39 24.84 -46.18
C ALA A 26 -6.37 25.78 -46.88
N LEU A 27 -7.63 25.85 -46.41
CA LEU A 27 -8.62 26.81 -46.91
C LEU A 27 -8.22 28.25 -46.57
N ALA A 28 -7.72 28.48 -45.36
CA ALA A 28 -7.26 29.80 -44.91
C ALA A 28 -5.92 30.23 -45.54
N ALA A 29 -5.12 29.28 -46.04
CA ALA A 29 -3.82 29.55 -46.68
C ALA A 29 -3.97 30.27 -48.03
N ARG A 30 -5.03 29.98 -48.78
CA ARG A 30 -5.28 30.54 -50.12
C ARG A 30 -5.30 32.07 -50.15
N PRO A 31 -6.06 32.78 -49.30
CA PRO A 31 -6.01 34.25 -49.25
C PRO A 31 -4.77 34.80 -48.52
N ALA A 32 -4.13 34.02 -47.64
CA ALA A 32 -3.03 34.50 -46.80
C ALA A 32 -1.64 34.40 -47.47
N LEU A 33 -1.43 33.39 -48.31
CA LEU A 33 -0.18 33.15 -49.04
C LEU A 33 -0.18 33.76 -50.45
N GLY A 34 -1.24 34.49 -50.81
CA GLY A 34 -1.30 35.21 -52.07
C GLY A 34 -0.23 36.31 -52.19
N PRO A 35 0.20 36.65 -53.42
CA PRO A 35 1.17 37.72 -53.65
C PRO A 35 0.69 39.07 -53.11
N ASP A 36 -0.62 39.32 -53.14
CA ASP A 36 -1.27 40.57 -52.69
C ASP A 36 -1.78 40.53 -51.23
N ALA A 37 -1.37 39.53 -50.46
CA ALA A 37 -1.88 39.37 -49.10
C ALA A 37 -1.31 40.42 -48.14
N ASP A 38 -2.20 41.18 -47.49
CA ASP A 38 -1.84 42.13 -46.45
C ASP A 38 -1.02 41.47 -45.31
N PRO A 39 -0.07 42.20 -44.69
CA PRO A 39 0.73 41.70 -43.57
C PRO A 39 -0.12 41.15 -42.42
N GLY A 40 -1.28 41.76 -42.14
CA GLY A 40 -2.21 41.30 -41.10
C GLY A 40 -2.82 39.92 -41.38
N THR A 41 -3.08 39.60 -42.65
CA THR A 41 -3.64 38.31 -43.09
C THR A 41 -2.61 37.20 -42.95
N ARG A 42 -1.33 37.50 -43.25
CA ARG A 42 -0.19 36.57 -43.05
C ARG A 42 0.05 36.27 -41.57
N VAL A 43 0.04 37.29 -40.71
CA VAL A 43 0.19 37.13 -39.25
C VAL A 43 -0.97 36.32 -38.65
N GLY A 44 -2.20 36.56 -39.11
CA GLY A 44 -3.37 35.77 -38.70
C GLY A 44 -3.26 34.29 -39.08
N TRP A 45 -2.71 33.99 -40.26
CA TRP A 45 -2.49 32.60 -40.70
C TRP A 45 -1.42 31.89 -39.87
N VAL A 46 -0.27 32.54 -39.62
CA VAL A 46 0.79 31.99 -38.75
C VAL A 46 0.26 31.71 -37.33
N ARG A 47 -0.56 32.60 -36.77
CA ARG A 47 -1.19 32.40 -35.46
C ARG A 47 -2.10 31.17 -35.45
N ARG A 48 -2.90 30.95 -36.49
CA ARG A 48 -3.78 29.77 -36.62
C ARG A 48 -3.00 28.46 -36.74
N VAL A 49 -1.88 28.48 -37.47
CA VAL A 49 -0.96 27.34 -37.55
C VAL A 49 -0.40 27.02 -36.15
N LEU A 50 0.05 28.05 -35.42
CA LEU A 50 0.58 27.87 -34.07
C LEU A 50 -0.47 27.30 -33.11
N LEU A 51 -1.71 27.80 -33.19
CA LEU A 51 -2.84 27.33 -32.38
C LEU A 51 -3.18 25.86 -32.70
N ALA A 52 -3.13 25.47 -33.98
CA ALA A 52 -3.33 24.09 -34.40
C ALA A 52 -2.25 23.15 -33.86
N VAL A 53 -0.99 23.55 -33.91
CA VAL A 53 0.15 22.78 -33.38
C VAL A 53 0.02 22.59 -31.87
N VAL A 54 -0.28 23.66 -31.11
CA VAL A 54 -0.45 23.59 -29.66
C VAL A 54 -1.65 22.71 -29.28
N THR A 55 -2.76 22.81 -30.02
CA THR A 55 -3.95 21.97 -29.81
C THR A 55 -3.65 20.50 -30.08
N LEU A 56 -2.87 20.20 -31.12
CA LEU A 56 -2.46 18.83 -31.42
C LEU A 56 -1.57 18.26 -30.30
N ALA A 57 -0.64 19.06 -29.79
CA ALA A 57 0.23 18.69 -28.68
C ALA A 57 -0.54 18.45 -27.37
N LEU A 58 -1.66 19.14 -27.15
CA LEU A 58 -2.57 18.86 -26.03
C LEU A 58 -3.26 17.51 -26.19
N LEU A 59 -3.76 17.24 -27.40
CA LEU A 59 -4.54 16.04 -27.71
C LEU A 59 -3.71 14.74 -27.65
N THR A 60 -2.41 14.83 -27.94
CA THR A 60 -1.47 13.70 -27.82
C THR A 60 -1.09 13.39 -26.38
N GLY A 61 -1.44 14.26 -25.42
CA GLY A 61 -1.28 14.03 -23.99
C GLY A 61 0.15 13.65 -23.58
N PRO A 62 1.14 14.55 -23.73
CA PRO A 62 2.49 14.29 -23.28
C PRO A 62 2.48 14.05 -21.77
N SER A 63 2.84 12.82 -21.39
CA SER A 63 2.99 12.42 -19.99
C SER A 63 4.47 12.22 -19.69
N LEU A 64 4.89 12.76 -18.55
CA LEU A 64 6.17 12.46 -17.94
C LEU A 64 5.93 11.38 -16.87
N PRO A 65 6.79 10.35 -16.77
CA PRO A 65 6.83 9.51 -15.59
C PRO A 65 7.12 10.43 -14.39
N SER A 66 6.18 10.54 -13.47
CA SER A 66 6.39 11.26 -12.22
C SER A 66 6.79 10.25 -11.16
N HIS A 67 8.05 10.28 -10.75
CA HIS A 67 8.46 9.72 -9.47
C HIS A 67 8.17 10.78 -8.40
N GLU A 68 6.90 10.95 -8.03
CA GLU A 68 6.64 11.63 -6.76
C GLU A 68 7.10 10.69 -5.66
N SER A 69 8.14 11.11 -4.93
CA SER A 69 8.41 10.63 -3.58
C SER A 69 7.25 11.06 -2.69
N ARG A 70 6.11 10.37 -2.80
CA ARG A 70 5.09 10.44 -1.77
C ARG A 70 5.72 9.89 -0.50
N SER A 71 5.79 10.79 0.48
CA SER A 71 5.91 10.52 1.90
C SER A 71 5.26 9.19 2.29
N VAL A 72 5.86 8.52 3.27
CA VAL A 72 5.58 7.22 3.93
C VAL A 72 4.11 6.89 4.28
N SER A 73 3.12 7.66 3.81
CA SER A 73 1.68 7.48 4.01
C SER A 73 1.05 6.34 3.21
N SER A 74 1.83 5.55 2.49
CA SER A 74 1.38 4.40 1.68
C SER A 74 1.85 3.07 2.25
N LEU A 75 2.15 3.02 3.55
CA LEU A 75 2.59 1.80 4.24
C LEU A 75 1.49 1.32 5.19
N GLU A 76 1.04 0.09 4.98
CA GLU A 76 0.12 -0.62 5.85
C GLU A 76 0.88 -1.74 6.57
N VAL A 77 0.83 -1.73 7.90
CA VAL A 77 1.49 -2.74 8.75
C VAL A 77 0.42 -3.57 9.44
N TYR A 78 0.38 -4.86 9.09
CA TYR A 78 -0.51 -5.85 9.68
C TYR A 78 0.28 -6.64 10.74
N LEU A 79 -0.21 -6.59 11.97
CA LEU A 79 0.38 -7.26 13.13
C LEU A 79 -0.52 -8.45 13.50
N MET A 80 -0.08 -9.65 13.19
CA MET A 80 -0.71 -10.88 13.68
C MET A 80 -0.02 -11.30 14.97
N VAL A 81 -0.74 -11.26 16.08
CA VAL A 81 -0.20 -11.52 17.41
C VAL A 81 -0.87 -12.74 18.01
N ASP A 82 -0.09 -13.78 18.27
CA ASP A 82 -0.51 -14.91 19.07
C ASP A 82 -0.56 -14.53 20.55
N ARG A 83 -1.69 -14.79 21.18
CA ARG A 83 -1.90 -14.60 22.62
C ARG A 83 -2.45 -15.85 23.29
N THR A 84 -2.32 -17.01 22.65
CA THR A 84 -2.71 -18.30 23.23
C THR A 84 -1.97 -18.56 24.54
N GLY A 85 -2.43 -19.55 25.32
CA GLY A 85 -1.83 -19.89 26.61
C GLY A 85 -0.34 -20.22 26.55
N SER A 86 0.16 -20.74 25.44
CA SER A 86 1.58 -21.06 25.20
C SER A 86 2.48 -19.83 25.16
N MET A 87 1.94 -18.68 24.76
CA MET A 87 2.63 -17.39 24.79
C MET A 87 2.85 -16.86 26.22
N ALA A 88 2.26 -17.49 27.23
CA ALA A 88 2.52 -17.22 28.64
C ALA A 88 3.63 -18.12 29.24
N ALA A 89 4.32 -18.91 28.42
CA ALA A 89 5.45 -19.71 28.89
C ALA A 89 6.55 -18.82 29.47
N GLU A 90 7.05 -19.20 30.64
CA GLU A 90 8.10 -18.50 31.40
C GLU A 90 9.50 -18.91 30.92
N ASP A 91 9.76 -18.84 29.60
CA ASP A 91 11.05 -19.17 28.98
C ASP A 91 11.69 -18.00 28.23
N TRP A 92 11.15 -16.79 28.36
CA TRP A 92 11.74 -15.58 27.79
C TRP A 92 12.86 -15.06 28.70
N ALA A 93 14.10 -15.02 28.21
CA ALA A 93 15.24 -14.58 29.00
C ALA A 93 15.32 -13.04 29.16
N GLY A 94 14.67 -12.30 28.27
CA GLY A 94 14.88 -10.85 28.08
C GLY A 94 14.12 -9.91 29.03
N GLY A 95 13.24 -10.37 29.92
CA GLY A 95 12.52 -9.46 30.83
C GLY A 95 11.71 -10.18 31.92
N PRO A 96 11.46 -9.62 33.12
CA PRO A 96 11.20 -8.20 33.43
C PRO A 96 12.37 -7.49 34.15
N GLY A 97 13.44 -7.25 33.39
CA GLY A 97 14.72 -6.70 33.87
C GLY A 97 15.91 -7.64 33.66
N ALA A 98 15.72 -8.69 32.84
CA ALA A 98 16.65 -9.76 32.47
C ALA A 98 16.92 -10.84 33.54
N GLY A 99 15.91 -11.14 34.36
CA GLY A 99 15.86 -12.31 35.26
C GLY A 99 14.80 -13.36 34.87
N GLY A 100 14.35 -13.36 33.61
CA GLY A 100 13.35 -14.27 33.05
C GLY A 100 11.90 -13.80 33.17
N GLY A 101 11.05 -14.07 32.16
CA GLY A 101 9.63 -13.68 32.10
C GLY A 101 8.89 -14.42 30.99
N VAL A 102 7.78 -13.86 30.50
CA VAL A 102 6.91 -14.58 29.55
C VAL A 102 7.19 -14.18 28.10
N ARG A 103 6.93 -15.09 27.14
CA ARG A 103 7.07 -14.80 25.70
C ARG A 103 6.33 -13.53 25.26
N LEU A 104 5.15 -13.27 25.83
CA LEU A 104 4.38 -12.04 25.59
C LEU A 104 5.12 -10.74 25.97
N ASP A 105 6.08 -10.77 26.89
CA ASP A 105 6.89 -9.60 27.22
C ASP A 105 7.81 -9.23 26.04
N GLY A 106 8.46 -10.22 25.42
CA GLY A 106 9.22 -10.05 24.19
C GLY A 106 8.35 -9.56 23.02
N VAL A 107 7.15 -10.13 22.86
CA VAL A 107 6.18 -9.67 21.86
C VAL A 107 5.87 -8.18 22.03
N LYS A 108 5.64 -7.72 23.26
CA LYS A 108 5.36 -6.31 23.54
C LYS A 108 6.56 -5.40 23.23
N GLU A 109 7.79 -5.88 23.46
CA GLU A 109 9.00 -5.14 23.11
C GLU A 109 9.14 -4.97 21.60
N ASP A 110 9.06 -6.08 20.86
CA ASP A 110 9.19 -6.10 19.40
C ASP A 110 8.05 -5.32 18.72
N LEU A 111 6.81 -5.41 19.22
CA LEU A 111 5.69 -4.59 18.71
C LEU A 111 5.95 -3.10 18.86
N ARG A 112 6.50 -2.64 19.99
CA ARG A 112 6.84 -1.22 20.18
C ARG A 112 7.95 -0.78 19.24
N ALA A 113 8.94 -1.64 19.01
CA ALA A 113 10.01 -1.39 18.05
C ALA A 113 9.48 -1.27 16.62
N ILE A 114 8.57 -2.17 16.21
CA ILE A 114 7.92 -2.11 14.89
C ILE A 114 7.16 -0.80 14.71
N VAL A 115 6.37 -0.38 15.70
CA VAL A 115 5.60 0.87 15.63
C VAL A 115 6.53 2.09 15.58
N ALA A 116 7.58 2.11 16.40
CA ALA A 116 8.56 3.19 16.44
C ALA A 116 9.36 3.33 15.14
N ALA A 117 9.64 2.22 14.46
CA ALA A 117 10.34 2.22 13.17
C ALA A 117 9.48 2.74 12.01
N HIS A 118 8.15 2.68 12.13
CA HIS A 118 7.22 3.06 11.06
C HIS A 118 6.22 4.15 11.49
N PRO A 119 6.67 5.35 11.91
CA PRO A 119 5.81 6.38 12.49
C PRO A 119 4.77 6.97 11.52
N GLY A 120 4.95 6.78 10.21
CA GLY A 120 4.03 7.22 9.16
C GLY A 120 3.08 6.15 8.64
N ALA A 121 3.17 4.92 9.13
CA ALA A 121 2.36 3.80 8.67
C ALA A 121 0.96 3.79 9.29
N ARG A 122 0.06 3.03 8.66
CA ARG A 122 -1.21 2.63 9.27
C ARG A 122 -1.09 1.20 9.80
N PHE A 123 -1.51 0.98 11.03
CA PHE A 123 -1.39 -0.31 11.71
C PHE A 123 -2.76 -0.99 11.83
N SER A 124 -2.80 -2.30 11.61
CA SER A 124 -3.94 -3.16 11.97
C SER A 124 -3.45 -4.30 12.83
N ILE A 125 -4.19 -4.63 13.89
CA ILE A 125 -3.85 -5.74 14.78
C ILE A 125 -4.89 -6.84 14.70
N ILE A 126 -4.41 -8.04 14.47
CA ILE A 126 -5.17 -9.28 14.49
C ILE A 126 -4.60 -10.15 15.60
N ALA A 127 -5.39 -10.41 16.63
CA ALA A 127 -5.01 -11.31 17.71
C ALA A 127 -5.49 -12.73 17.43
N LEU A 128 -4.69 -13.71 17.81
CA LEU A 128 -5.01 -15.13 17.74
C LEU A 128 -5.06 -15.72 19.16
N ASP A 129 -6.19 -16.34 19.48
CA ASP A 129 -6.39 -17.20 20.65
C ASP A 129 -7.15 -18.49 20.23
N SER A 130 -8.18 -18.90 20.97
CA SER A 130 -9.27 -19.76 20.49
C SER A 130 -9.75 -19.43 19.06
N ALA A 131 -9.77 -18.15 18.69
CA ALA A 131 -10.12 -17.67 17.35
C ALA A 131 -9.24 -16.49 16.94
N ALA A 132 -9.23 -16.20 15.64
CA ALA A 132 -8.61 -14.99 15.13
C ALA A 132 -9.62 -13.84 15.11
N ALA A 133 -9.28 -12.71 15.72
CA ALA A 133 -10.10 -11.53 15.77
C ALA A 133 -9.30 -10.28 15.40
N ARG A 134 -9.94 -9.35 14.70
CA ARG A 134 -9.36 -8.03 14.44
C ARG A 134 -9.63 -7.13 15.64
N GLU A 135 -8.61 -6.94 16.47
CA GLU A 135 -8.69 -6.13 17.69
C GLU A 135 -8.56 -4.63 17.36
N LEU A 136 -7.71 -4.28 16.38
CA LEU A 136 -7.60 -2.93 15.87
C LEU A 136 -7.76 -2.89 14.34
N PRO A 137 -8.79 -2.18 13.84
CA PRO A 137 -8.87 -1.81 12.43
C PRO A 137 -7.66 -0.96 12.01
N LEU A 138 -7.41 -0.94 10.70
CA LEU A 138 -6.34 -0.14 10.12
C LEU A 138 -6.45 1.34 10.55
N THR A 139 -5.46 1.84 11.28
CA THR A 139 -5.45 3.19 11.85
C THR A 139 -4.06 3.81 11.81
N SER A 140 -3.98 5.14 11.66
CA SER A 140 -2.74 5.91 11.83
C SER A 140 -2.57 6.43 13.27
N ASP A 141 -3.50 6.10 14.17
CA ASP A 141 -3.44 6.47 15.58
C ASP A 141 -2.47 5.52 16.32
N VAL A 142 -1.20 5.93 16.42
CA VAL A 142 -0.16 5.16 17.10
C VAL A 142 -0.41 5.05 18.61
N ASP A 143 -1.11 6.01 19.22
CA ASP A 143 -1.43 5.96 20.65
C ASP A 143 -2.46 4.85 20.93
N ALA A 144 -3.41 4.64 20.02
CA ALA A 144 -4.34 3.50 20.09
C ALA A 144 -3.59 2.15 19.98
N VAL A 145 -2.58 2.08 19.13
CA VAL A 145 -1.73 0.88 18.98
C VAL A 145 -0.93 0.62 20.26
N TYR A 146 -0.26 1.63 20.82
CA TYR A 146 0.47 1.49 22.09
C TYR A 146 -0.46 1.12 23.24
N SER A 147 -1.66 1.71 23.31
CA SER A 147 -2.66 1.37 24.32
C SER A 147 -3.09 -0.09 24.23
N TRP A 148 -3.24 -0.62 23.01
CA TRP A 148 -3.54 -2.04 22.81
C TRP A 148 -2.37 -2.92 23.26
N ILE A 149 -1.13 -2.58 22.88
CA ILE A 149 0.09 -3.30 23.29
C ILE A 149 0.20 -3.35 24.81
N ASP A 150 -0.07 -2.24 25.50
CA ASP A 150 -0.03 -2.17 26.96
C ASP A 150 -1.09 -3.07 27.61
N SER A 151 -2.26 -3.20 26.98
CA SER A 151 -3.36 -4.05 27.44
C SER A 151 -3.22 -5.53 27.08
N LEU A 152 -2.26 -5.89 26.22
CA LEU A 152 -2.07 -7.24 25.72
C LEU A 152 -1.83 -8.21 26.88
N GLN A 153 -2.66 -9.25 26.95
CA GLN A 153 -2.61 -10.32 27.94
C GLN A 153 -2.88 -11.65 27.26
N GLN A 154 -2.43 -12.73 27.89
CA GLN A 154 -2.69 -14.10 27.43
C GLN A 154 -4.20 -14.41 27.42
N GLU A 155 -4.57 -15.42 26.65
CA GLU A 155 -5.90 -16.02 26.64
C GLU A 155 -6.30 -16.52 28.04
N VAL A 156 -7.59 -16.38 28.36
CA VAL A 156 -8.18 -16.97 29.57
C VAL A 156 -8.17 -18.49 29.43
N SER A 157 -7.43 -19.18 30.31
CA SER A 157 -7.17 -20.62 30.19
C SER A 157 -8.44 -21.46 30.16
N ASP A 158 -9.47 -21.09 30.93
CA ASP A 158 -10.77 -21.78 30.98
C ASP A 158 -11.58 -21.70 29.68
N ARG A 159 -11.22 -20.76 28.79
CA ARG A 159 -11.88 -20.57 27.48
C ARG A 159 -11.05 -21.10 26.32
N SER A 160 -9.85 -21.62 26.59
CA SER A 160 -8.98 -22.10 25.54
C SER A 160 -9.54 -23.36 24.88
N THR A 161 -9.61 -23.35 23.56
CA THR A 161 -10.05 -24.48 22.74
C THR A 161 -8.92 -24.99 21.84
N GLY A 162 -7.68 -24.84 22.32
CA GLY A 162 -6.44 -25.18 21.63
C GLY A 162 -5.81 -24.01 20.86
N SER A 163 -4.72 -24.26 20.14
CA SER A 163 -3.97 -23.29 19.35
C SER A 163 -3.71 -23.79 17.93
N SER A 164 -3.73 -22.87 16.95
CA SER A 164 -3.28 -23.12 15.58
C SER A 164 -3.15 -21.81 14.82
N LEU A 165 -1.98 -21.55 14.22
CA LEU A 165 -1.75 -20.42 13.31
C LEU A 165 -2.71 -20.42 12.12
N GLN A 166 -3.16 -21.60 11.68
CA GLN A 166 -4.04 -21.75 10.53
C GLN A 166 -5.42 -21.13 10.77
N ARG A 167 -5.85 -20.94 12.01
CA ARG A 167 -7.13 -20.26 12.34
C ARG A 167 -7.15 -18.80 11.88
N ALA A 168 -5.99 -18.15 11.81
CA ALA A 168 -5.90 -16.77 11.35
C ALA A 168 -5.94 -16.61 9.83
N LEU A 169 -5.65 -17.68 9.07
CA LEU A 169 -5.58 -17.62 7.61
C LEU A 169 -6.83 -17.02 6.94
N PRO A 170 -8.08 -17.42 7.27
CA PRO A 170 -9.27 -16.85 6.62
C PRO A 170 -9.40 -15.35 6.89
N LEU A 171 -9.17 -14.91 8.13
CA LEU A 171 -9.23 -13.51 8.51
C LEU A 171 -8.11 -12.70 7.85
N LEU A 172 -6.87 -13.19 7.88
CA LEU A 172 -5.75 -12.54 7.21
C LEU A 172 -5.95 -12.44 5.71
N THR A 173 -6.37 -13.53 5.06
CA THR A 173 -6.61 -13.55 3.62
C THR A 173 -7.68 -12.54 3.24
N SER A 174 -8.82 -12.52 3.94
CA SER A 174 -9.89 -11.56 3.65
C SER A 174 -9.47 -10.11 3.95
N THR A 175 -8.68 -9.89 5.00
CA THR A 175 -8.16 -8.56 5.36
C THR A 175 -7.22 -8.02 4.29
N LEU A 176 -6.19 -8.79 3.94
CA LEU A 176 -5.15 -8.38 2.99
C LEU A 176 -5.71 -8.27 1.56
N THR A 177 -6.61 -9.16 1.16
CA THR A 177 -7.29 -9.06 -0.15
C THR A 177 -8.13 -7.79 -0.23
N ALA A 178 -8.94 -7.49 0.81
CA ALA A 178 -9.76 -6.27 0.82
C ALA A 178 -8.90 -4.99 0.82
N ALA A 179 -7.75 -5.02 1.50
CA ALA A 179 -6.79 -3.92 1.46
C ALA A 179 -6.15 -3.76 0.07
N ALA A 180 -5.78 -4.87 -0.57
CA ALA A 180 -5.25 -4.89 -1.93
C ALA A 180 -6.23 -4.38 -2.98
N GLU A 181 -7.52 -4.67 -2.82
CA GLU A 181 -8.57 -4.15 -3.70
C GLU A 181 -8.84 -2.66 -3.46
N ARG A 182 -8.78 -2.21 -2.21
CA ARG A 182 -9.11 -0.82 -1.83
C ARG A 182 -8.01 0.16 -2.20
N ASP A 183 -6.79 -0.15 -1.80
CA ASP A 183 -5.63 0.73 -1.90
C ASP A 183 -4.45 -0.05 -2.52
N PRO A 184 -4.50 -0.33 -3.84
CA PRO A 184 -3.55 -1.25 -4.49
C PRO A 184 -2.12 -0.70 -4.60
N GLU A 185 -1.95 0.61 -4.45
CA GLU A 185 -0.65 1.31 -4.49
C GLU A 185 0.11 1.25 -3.16
N ASP A 186 -0.57 0.86 -2.08
CA ASP A 186 0.02 0.85 -0.74
C ASP A 186 0.80 -0.44 -0.51
N ALA A 187 2.01 -0.30 0.03
CA ALA A 187 2.85 -1.42 0.42
C ALA A 187 2.30 -2.04 1.70
N ARG A 188 2.23 -3.38 1.73
CA ARG A 188 1.70 -4.16 2.85
C ARG A 188 2.80 -4.94 3.52
N VAL A 189 3.01 -4.63 4.80
CA VAL A 189 3.93 -5.33 5.68
C VAL A 189 3.14 -6.27 6.57
N LEU A 190 3.55 -7.54 6.68
CA LEU A 190 2.96 -8.50 7.62
C LEU A 190 4.00 -8.97 8.63
N TYR A 191 3.73 -8.73 9.92
CA TYR A 191 4.46 -9.35 11.00
C TYR A 191 3.60 -10.42 11.66
N ILE A 192 4.15 -11.63 11.81
CA ILE A 192 3.52 -12.72 12.59
C ILE A 192 4.36 -12.94 13.84
N LEU A 193 3.75 -12.84 15.01
CA LEU A 193 4.39 -13.00 16.30
C LEU A 193 3.73 -14.18 17.01
N SER A 194 4.42 -15.32 17.11
CA SER A 194 3.85 -16.56 17.65
C SER A 194 4.96 -17.53 18.09
N ASP A 195 4.64 -18.52 18.91
CA ASP A 195 5.51 -19.67 19.19
C ASP A 195 5.26 -20.83 18.21
N GLY A 196 4.25 -20.73 17.35
CA GLY A 196 3.91 -21.72 16.33
C GLY A 196 3.27 -23.00 16.88
N GLU A 197 3.10 -23.11 18.20
CA GLU A 197 2.62 -24.32 18.83
C GLU A 197 1.16 -24.58 18.42
N SER A 198 0.88 -25.81 17.99
CA SER A 198 -0.46 -26.23 17.58
C SER A 198 -0.93 -27.40 18.43
N THR A 199 -2.00 -27.19 19.20
CA THR A 199 -2.64 -28.26 19.98
C THR A 199 -3.88 -28.85 19.30
N GLU A 200 -4.19 -28.46 18.07
CA GLU A 200 -5.28 -29.08 17.30
C GLU A 200 -4.90 -30.47 16.79
N GLU A 201 -5.62 -31.50 17.26
CA GLU A 201 -5.56 -32.84 16.70
C GLU A 201 -6.14 -32.86 15.27
N GLY A 202 -5.29 -33.04 14.25
CA GLY A 202 -5.77 -33.19 12.86
C GLY A 202 -4.89 -32.65 11.76
N ALA A 203 -3.75 -32.01 12.09
CA ALA A 203 -2.74 -31.60 11.11
C ALA A 203 -1.92 -32.80 10.60
N GLY A 204 -2.58 -33.84 10.05
CA GLY A 204 -1.89 -34.85 9.24
C GLY A 204 -1.19 -34.19 8.04
N ALA A 205 -0.33 -34.94 7.34
CA ALA A 205 0.46 -34.43 6.20
C ALA A 205 -0.38 -33.68 5.14
N THR A 206 -1.64 -34.10 4.92
CA THR A 206 -2.59 -33.44 4.01
C THR A 206 -3.07 -32.07 4.48
N GLY A 207 -3.22 -31.86 5.79
CA GLY A 207 -3.55 -30.56 6.39
C GLY A 207 -2.38 -29.58 6.30
N ALA A 208 -1.15 -30.07 6.52
CA ALA A 208 0.06 -29.27 6.38
C ALA A 208 0.27 -28.75 4.95
N ASP A 209 0.02 -29.58 3.93
CA ASP A 209 0.12 -29.16 2.53
C ASP A 209 -0.96 -28.13 2.13
N ALA A 210 -2.18 -28.29 2.64
CA ALA A 210 -3.24 -27.32 2.42
C ALA A 210 -2.93 -25.98 3.09
N ALA A 211 -2.42 -26.00 4.33
CA ALA A 211 -1.97 -24.83 5.05
C ALA A 211 -0.83 -24.11 4.32
N ARG A 212 0.19 -24.84 3.86
CA ARG A 212 1.30 -24.28 3.09
C ARG A 212 0.82 -23.54 1.84
N ARG A 213 -0.08 -24.14 1.06
CA ARG A 213 -0.68 -23.48 -0.12
C ARG A 213 -1.51 -22.26 0.24
N ALA A 214 -2.14 -22.23 1.41
CA ALA A 214 -2.87 -21.06 1.88
C ALA A 214 -1.91 -19.91 2.24
N TRP A 215 -0.83 -20.19 2.97
CA TRP A 215 0.22 -19.22 3.26
C TRP A 215 0.91 -18.70 1.99
N GLN A 216 1.20 -19.56 1.01
CA GLN A 216 1.77 -19.16 -0.28
C GLN A 216 0.86 -18.20 -1.06
N ARG A 217 -0.46 -18.41 -1.03
CA ARG A 217 -1.40 -17.47 -1.64
C ARG A 217 -1.41 -16.13 -0.92
N LEU A 218 -1.27 -16.15 0.41
CA LEU A 218 -1.18 -14.95 1.23
C LEU A 218 0.11 -14.16 0.95
N GLY A 219 1.24 -14.86 0.72
CA GLY A 219 2.51 -14.23 0.34
C GLY A 219 2.41 -13.39 -0.93
N GLY A 220 1.50 -13.72 -1.86
CA GLY A 220 1.21 -12.88 -3.03
C GLY A 220 0.48 -11.56 -2.73
N GLN A 221 0.09 -11.29 -1.48
CA GLN A 221 -0.58 -10.07 -1.02
C GLN A 221 0.27 -9.27 -0.02
N VAL A 222 1.42 -9.81 0.36
CA VAL A 222 2.36 -9.22 1.31
C VAL A 222 3.61 -8.82 0.55
N ASP A 223 4.04 -7.58 0.71
CA ASP A 223 5.22 -7.07 0.01
C ASP A 223 6.50 -7.40 0.77
N VAL A 224 6.46 -7.22 2.09
CA VAL A 224 7.58 -7.45 3.02
C VAL A 224 7.03 -7.85 4.39
N GLY A 225 7.88 -8.31 5.29
CA GLY A 225 7.44 -8.71 6.62
C GLY A 225 8.48 -9.54 7.36
N ALA A 226 8.06 -10.13 8.47
CA ALA A 226 8.84 -11.13 9.19
C ALA A 226 7.93 -12.04 10.02
N VAL A 227 8.37 -13.27 10.23
CA VAL A 227 7.80 -14.17 11.24
C VAL A 227 8.75 -14.19 12.42
N LEU A 228 8.27 -13.76 13.59
CA LEU A 228 9.00 -13.70 14.84
C LEU A 228 8.52 -14.87 15.72
N GLY A 229 9.42 -15.83 15.96
CA GLY A 229 9.16 -17.04 16.74
C GLY A 229 9.58 -16.87 18.19
N TYR A 230 8.66 -17.02 19.14
CA TYR A 230 8.97 -16.76 20.56
C TYR A 230 9.15 -18.05 21.37
N GLY A 231 10.18 -18.07 22.22
CA GLY A 231 10.45 -19.16 23.17
C GLY A 231 11.79 -19.84 22.94
N THR A 232 12.16 -20.74 23.84
CA THR A 232 13.42 -21.50 23.75
C THR A 232 13.17 -22.93 23.28
N GLU A 233 14.20 -23.60 22.76
CA GLU A 233 14.11 -25.03 22.41
C GLU A 233 13.75 -25.93 23.61
N ALA A 234 14.12 -25.52 24.82
CA ALA A 234 13.79 -26.24 26.05
C ALA A 234 12.31 -26.07 26.46
N GLY A 235 11.67 -24.99 26.00
CA GLY A 235 10.33 -24.60 26.40
C GLY A 235 10.23 -24.09 27.84
N GLY A 236 9.03 -23.67 28.22
CA GLY A 236 8.75 -23.12 29.55
C GLY A 236 7.40 -23.56 30.12
N PRO A 237 7.26 -23.60 31.45
CA PRO A 237 5.98 -23.83 32.09
C PRO A 237 5.08 -22.60 31.93
N MET A 238 3.77 -22.80 31.88
CA MET A 238 2.78 -21.74 31.66
C MET A 238 1.85 -21.59 32.86
N ARG A 239 1.58 -20.35 33.29
CA ARG A 239 0.57 -20.08 34.33
C ARG A 239 -0.83 -20.02 33.75
N ALA A 240 -1.79 -20.59 34.47
CA ALA A 240 -3.20 -20.43 34.17
C ALA A 240 -3.61 -18.97 34.39
N PHE A 241 -4.51 -18.46 33.56
CA PHE A 241 -5.04 -17.11 33.66
C PHE A 241 -6.57 -17.12 33.67
N ASP A 242 -7.16 -16.50 34.69
CA ASP A 242 -8.62 -16.47 34.89
C ASP A 242 -9.29 -15.20 34.31
N GLY A 243 -8.51 -14.32 33.68
CA GLY A 243 -8.97 -13.01 33.18
C GLY A 243 -8.66 -11.84 34.10
N VAL A 244 -8.16 -12.09 35.31
CA VAL A 244 -7.80 -11.06 36.30
C VAL A 244 -6.41 -11.32 36.89
N THR A 245 -6.09 -12.56 37.22
CA THR A 245 -4.83 -12.95 37.87
C THR A 245 -4.25 -14.24 37.26
N SER A 246 -2.93 -14.31 37.24
CA SER A 246 -2.20 -15.54 36.92
C SER A 246 -2.16 -16.45 38.15
N GLY A 247 -2.60 -17.69 37.98
CA GLY A 247 -2.69 -18.69 39.04
C GLY A 247 -1.56 -19.73 38.98
N ASP A 248 -1.92 -20.96 39.34
CA ASP A 248 -1.04 -22.12 39.29
C ASP A 248 -0.64 -22.48 37.85
N TYR A 249 0.42 -23.27 37.71
CA TYR A 249 0.83 -23.78 36.40
C TYR A 249 -0.24 -24.68 35.78
N ILE A 250 -0.46 -24.50 34.48
CA ILE A 250 -1.27 -25.41 33.67
C ILE A 250 -0.60 -26.77 33.72
N LYS A 251 -1.37 -27.81 34.06
CA LYS A 251 -0.85 -29.18 34.21
C LYS A 251 -1.07 -29.97 32.94
N ASP A 252 -0.08 -30.79 32.59
CA ASP A 252 -0.25 -31.79 31.53
C ASP A 252 -1.25 -32.86 32.01
N PRO A 253 -2.35 -33.11 31.27
CA PRO A 253 -3.37 -34.10 31.63
C PRO A 253 -2.82 -35.53 31.79
N THR A 254 -1.72 -35.84 31.11
CA THR A 254 -1.11 -37.18 31.07
C THR A 254 -0.23 -37.44 32.29
N THR A 255 0.56 -36.45 32.69
CA THR A 255 1.58 -36.59 33.74
C THR A 255 1.14 -36.00 35.07
N GLY A 256 0.24 -35.01 35.07
CA GLY A 256 -0.20 -34.27 36.26
C GLY A 256 0.81 -33.24 36.79
N GLU A 257 1.97 -33.14 36.15
CA GLU A 257 3.02 -32.15 36.41
C GLU A 257 2.77 -30.86 35.60
N PRO A 258 3.45 -29.75 35.90
CA PRO A 258 3.40 -28.54 35.07
C PRO A 258 3.70 -28.87 33.59
N GLY A 259 2.77 -28.50 32.71
CA GLY A 259 2.94 -28.62 31.27
C GLY A 259 3.99 -27.65 30.77
N VAL A 260 4.83 -28.11 29.84
CA VAL A 260 5.90 -27.32 29.21
C VAL A 260 5.49 -27.04 27.76
N SER A 261 5.41 -25.77 27.40
CA SER A 261 5.18 -25.35 26.02
C SER A 261 6.52 -25.19 25.31
N VAL A 262 6.63 -25.78 24.12
CA VAL A 262 7.83 -25.72 23.27
C VAL A 262 7.44 -25.08 21.93
N PRO A 263 8.16 -24.06 21.45
CA PRO A 263 7.85 -23.44 20.18
C PRO A 263 8.07 -24.41 19.00
N ASP A 264 7.16 -24.40 18.04
CA ASP A 264 7.29 -25.15 16.79
C ASP A 264 8.00 -24.29 15.73
N THR A 265 9.32 -24.22 15.85
CA THR A 265 10.19 -23.45 14.95
C THR A 265 10.12 -23.95 13.51
N ALA A 266 9.82 -25.23 13.29
CA ALA A 266 9.66 -25.81 11.96
C ALA A 266 8.37 -25.33 11.29
N ALA A 267 7.26 -25.27 12.04
CA ALA A 267 6.01 -24.70 11.57
C ALA A 267 6.17 -23.21 11.21
N LEU A 268 6.82 -22.42 12.07
CA LEU A 268 7.06 -21.00 11.82
C LEU A 268 7.97 -20.75 10.62
N THR A 269 9.05 -21.53 10.48
CA THR A 269 9.94 -21.49 9.31
C THR A 269 9.15 -21.78 8.04
N MET A 270 8.30 -22.80 8.04
CA MET A 270 7.44 -23.14 6.89
C MET A 270 6.48 -21.99 6.53
N VAL A 271 5.91 -21.31 7.52
CA VAL A 271 5.06 -20.13 7.30
C VAL A 271 5.87 -18.98 6.69
N ALA A 272 7.06 -18.69 7.22
CA ALA A 272 7.94 -17.64 6.72
C ALA A 272 8.38 -17.90 5.27
N GLU A 273 8.84 -19.11 4.97
CA GLU A 273 9.18 -19.54 3.60
C GLU A 273 8.00 -19.44 2.64
N SER A 274 6.80 -19.80 3.11
CA SER A 274 5.58 -19.72 2.30
C SER A 274 5.18 -18.28 2.00
N LEU A 275 5.41 -17.36 2.94
CA LEU A 275 5.16 -15.93 2.77
C LEU A 275 6.28 -15.22 1.99
N GLY A 276 7.47 -15.83 1.89
CA GLY A 276 8.65 -15.20 1.29
C GLY A 276 9.29 -14.13 2.19
N VAL A 277 9.13 -14.27 3.51
CA VAL A 277 9.65 -13.31 4.52
C VAL A 277 10.66 -14.01 5.43
N PRO A 278 11.59 -13.29 6.08
CA PRO A 278 12.51 -13.87 7.05
C PRO A 278 11.78 -14.45 8.27
N TYR A 279 12.36 -15.52 8.80
CA TYR A 279 12.05 -16.06 10.12
C TYR A 279 13.14 -15.62 11.10
N LEU A 280 12.76 -15.11 12.27
CA LEU A 280 13.69 -14.79 13.36
C LEU A 280 13.22 -15.45 14.65
N GLN A 281 14.11 -16.21 15.29
CA GLN A 281 13.89 -16.71 16.63
C GLN A 281 14.08 -15.57 17.64
N ARG A 282 13.19 -15.52 18.62
CA ARG A 282 13.14 -14.58 19.73
C ARG A 282 13.14 -15.40 21.02
N ASP A 283 14.22 -15.39 21.78
CA ASP A 283 14.26 -16.03 23.09
C ASP A 283 14.70 -15.10 24.23
N GLY A 284 15.04 -13.85 23.89
CA GLY A 284 15.49 -12.83 24.83
C GLY A 284 16.98 -12.92 25.15
N THR A 285 17.74 -13.81 24.50
CA THR A 285 19.18 -14.01 24.67
C THR A 285 19.91 -13.84 23.34
N ASP A 286 20.79 -12.84 23.24
CA ASP A 286 21.60 -12.58 22.02
C ASP A 286 20.77 -12.53 20.70
N ASP A 287 19.51 -12.16 20.87
CA ASP A 287 18.52 -11.99 19.86
C ASP A 287 18.97 -11.01 18.77
N ASP A 288 18.65 -11.29 17.49
CA ASP A 288 18.92 -10.36 16.39
C ASP A 288 18.32 -8.97 16.70
N PRO A 289 19.01 -7.87 16.36
CA PRO A 289 18.53 -6.53 16.65
C PRO A 289 17.22 -6.27 15.91
N THR A 290 16.33 -5.45 16.48
CA THR A 290 15.01 -5.17 15.87
C THR A 290 15.11 -4.59 14.46
N SER A 291 16.20 -3.87 14.16
CA SER A 291 16.52 -3.36 12.82
C SER A 291 16.58 -4.46 11.75
N SER A 292 16.86 -5.71 12.10
CA SER A 292 16.89 -6.84 11.16
C SER A 292 15.54 -7.10 10.49
N PHE A 293 14.44 -6.76 11.17
CA PHE A 293 13.08 -6.91 10.63
C PHE A 293 12.35 -5.58 10.48
N THR A 294 12.82 -4.48 11.08
CA THR A 294 12.20 -3.16 10.91
C THR A 294 12.83 -2.27 9.85
N ASP A 295 14.09 -2.48 9.46
CA ASP A 295 14.75 -1.68 8.41
C ASP A 295 14.32 -2.14 7.02
N LEU A 296 13.05 -1.88 6.72
CA LEU A 296 12.40 -2.33 5.50
C LEU A 296 12.60 -1.38 4.32
N ASP A 297 13.34 -0.28 4.47
CA ASP A 297 13.45 0.80 3.48
C ASP A 297 13.80 0.32 2.07
N VAL A 298 14.78 -0.57 1.92
CA VAL A 298 15.17 -1.10 0.60
C VAL A 298 14.13 -2.04 0.04
N ALA A 299 13.57 -2.91 0.90
CA ALA A 299 12.59 -3.92 0.50
C ALA A 299 11.24 -3.27 0.14
N VAL A 300 10.77 -2.30 0.93
CA VAL A 300 9.59 -1.47 0.68
C VAL A 300 9.80 -0.59 -0.54
N THR A 301 10.97 0.04 -0.71
CA THR A 301 11.24 0.84 -1.92
C THR A 301 11.21 -0.04 -3.16
N THR A 302 11.77 -1.25 -3.10
CA THR A 302 11.73 -2.21 -4.21
C THR A 302 10.29 -2.64 -4.50
N ALA A 303 9.52 -3.03 -3.48
CA ALA A 303 8.12 -3.44 -3.62
C ALA A 303 7.22 -2.31 -4.14
N LEU A 304 7.38 -1.08 -3.63
CA LEU A 304 6.69 0.10 -4.13
C LEU A 304 7.09 0.42 -5.58
N THR A 305 8.32 0.13 -6.00
CA THR A 305 8.77 0.35 -7.38
C THR A 305 8.16 -0.68 -8.32
N ASP A 306 8.14 -1.96 -7.93
CA ASP A 306 7.45 -3.04 -8.67
C ASP A 306 5.92 -2.83 -8.70
N GLY A 307 5.33 -2.33 -7.61
CA GLY A 307 3.93 -1.93 -7.53
C GLY A 307 3.60 -0.73 -8.43
N ARG A 308 4.46 0.29 -8.48
CA ARG A 308 4.33 1.43 -9.40
C ARG A 308 4.53 1.04 -10.86
N GLU A 309 5.31 0.01 -11.17
CA GLU A 309 5.33 -0.55 -12.52
C GLU A 309 3.98 -1.18 -12.90
N ARG A 310 3.29 -1.79 -11.92
CA ARG A 310 1.95 -2.38 -12.13
C ARG A 310 0.86 -1.32 -12.29
N LEU A 311 1.00 -0.15 -11.68
CA LEU A 311 0.02 0.94 -11.76
C LEU A 311 0.67 2.21 -12.30
N GLY A 312 0.62 2.36 -13.62
CA GLY A 312 1.17 3.51 -14.35
C GLY A 312 0.41 4.80 -14.05
N VAL A 313 0.66 5.43 -12.90
CA VAL A 313 0.15 6.76 -12.58
C VAL A 313 0.86 7.78 -13.47
N GLN A 314 0.15 8.28 -14.48
CA GLN A 314 0.66 9.28 -15.43
C GLN A 314 0.14 10.67 -15.05
N ARG A 315 1.05 11.63 -14.87
CA ARG A 315 0.68 13.04 -14.74
C ARG A 315 0.63 13.70 -16.12
N TYR A 316 -0.55 14.12 -16.53
CA TYR A 316 -0.76 14.83 -17.79
C TYR A 316 -0.18 16.26 -17.71
N LEU A 317 0.76 16.60 -18.61
CA LEU A 317 1.25 17.98 -18.79
C LEU A 317 0.29 18.82 -19.66
N THR A 318 -1.01 18.71 -19.44
CA THR A 318 -2.01 19.44 -20.23
C THR A 318 -2.16 20.89 -19.79
N TRP A 319 -1.88 21.24 -18.53
CA TRP A 319 -2.10 22.59 -18.00
C TRP A 319 -1.21 23.70 -18.63
N PRO A 320 0.11 23.55 -18.87
CA PRO A 320 0.92 24.63 -19.43
C PRO A 320 0.60 24.85 -20.92
N LEU A 321 0.32 23.76 -21.64
CA LEU A 321 -0.15 23.81 -23.02
C LEU A 321 -1.57 24.42 -23.11
N GLY A 322 -2.43 24.15 -22.13
CA GLY A 322 -3.77 24.73 -22.03
C GLY A 322 -3.74 26.24 -21.81
N LEU A 323 -2.81 26.73 -20.98
CA LEU A 323 -2.59 28.18 -20.79
C LEU A 323 -2.13 28.86 -22.09
N LEU A 324 -1.19 28.23 -22.81
CA LEU A 324 -0.73 28.72 -24.11
C LEU A 324 -1.87 28.77 -25.15
N ALA A 325 -2.64 27.69 -25.26
CA ALA A 325 -3.81 27.63 -26.14
C ALA A 325 -4.85 28.71 -25.80
N SER A 326 -5.13 28.92 -24.51
CA SER A 326 -6.07 29.94 -24.03
C SER A 326 -5.61 31.36 -24.41
N GLY A 327 -4.32 31.66 -24.23
CA GLY A 327 -3.76 32.96 -24.63
C GLY A 327 -3.87 33.22 -26.14
N LEU A 328 -3.61 32.20 -26.96
CA LEU A 328 -3.75 32.27 -28.41
C LEU A 328 -5.22 32.47 -28.86
N LEU A 329 -6.17 31.80 -28.20
CA LEU A 329 -7.61 31.96 -28.45
C LEU A 329 -8.10 33.36 -28.11
N ILE A 330 -7.70 33.90 -26.94
CA ILE A 330 -8.04 35.26 -26.53
C ILE A 330 -7.52 36.27 -27.56
N TRP A 331 -6.30 36.06 -28.06
CA TRP A 331 -5.71 36.94 -29.06
C TRP A 331 -6.45 36.90 -30.41
N GLU A 332 -6.89 35.72 -30.87
CA GLU A 332 -7.72 35.59 -32.08
C GLU A 332 -9.07 36.30 -31.90
N LEU A 333 -9.73 36.11 -30.74
CA LEU A 333 -11.02 36.74 -30.44
C LEU A 333 -10.92 38.27 -30.40
N VAL A 334 -9.89 38.82 -29.76
CA VAL A 334 -9.65 40.27 -29.73
C VAL A 334 -9.42 40.82 -31.14
N HIS A 335 -8.60 40.13 -31.94
CA HIS A 335 -8.35 40.54 -33.32
C HIS A 335 -9.63 40.54 -34.16
N LEU A 336 -10.43 39.46 -34.09
CA LEU A 336 -11.70 39.36 -34.79
C LEU A 336 -12.69 40.47 -34.37
N ALA A 337 -12.76 40.77 -33.07
CA ALA A 337 -13.60 41.83 -32.54
C ALA A 337 -13.17 43.23 -33.04
N ILE A 338 -11.87 43.47 -33.20
CA ILE A 338 -11.35 44.74 -33.74
C ILE A 338 -11.68 44.87 -35.23
N THR A 339 -11.47 43.83 -36.03
CA THR A 339 -11.81 43.86 -37.47
C THR A 339 -13.30 43.98 -37.74
N ASP A 340 -14.15 43.31 -36.95
CA ASP A 340 -15.61 43.42 -37.08
C ASP A 340 -16.10 44.84 -36.75
N ARG A 341 -15.54 45.46 -35.70
CA ARG A 341 -15.84 46.87 -35.37
C ARG A 341 -15.38 47.84 -36.48
N GLY A 342 -14.29 47.53 -37.18
CA GLY A 342 -13.83 48.30 -38.33
C GLY A 342 -14.81 48.22 -39.51
N LEU A 343 -15.26 47.01 -39.85
CA LEU A 343 -16.24 46.77 -40.92
C LEU A 343 -17.58 47.46 -40.65
N ARG A 344 -18.10 47.37 -39.42
CA ARG A 344 -19.36 48.03 -39.03
C ARG A 344 -19.30 49.57 -39.07
N ARG A 345 -18.11 50.16 -38.90
CA ARG A 345 -17.91 51.62 -39.05
C ARG A 345 -17.93 52.02 -40.52
N LEU A 346 -17.37 51.22 -41.41
CA LEU A 346 -17.36 51.47 -42.84
C LEU A 346 -18.75 51.33 -43.47
N THR A 347 -19.53 50.31 -43.08
CA THR A 347 -20.91 50.15 -43.56
C THR A 347 -21.84 51.26 -43.09
N ARG A 348 -21.74 51.68 -41.81
CA ARG A 348 -22.51 52.85 -41.31
C ARG A 348 -22.13 54.16 -41.99
N SER A 349 -20.86 54.35 -42.35
CA SER A 349 -20.40 55.54 -43.06
C SER A 349 -20.90 55.55 -44.52
N ALA A 350 -21.01 54.38 -45.15
CA ALA A 350 -21.56 54.25 -46.51
C ALA A 350 -23.08 54.44 -46.56
N GLU A 351 -23.82 54.05 -45.50
CA GLU A 351 -25.26 54.32 -45.37
C GLU A 351 -25.57 55.80 -45.07
N ALA A 352 -24.68 56.50 -44.37
CA ALA A 352 -24.85 57.93 -44.05
C ALA A 352 -24.55 58.89 -45.22
N VAL A 353 -24.00 58.39 -46.34
CA VAL A 353 -23.63 59.16 -47.55
C VAL A 353 -24.65 58.97 -48.68
N ARG A 354 -25.69 58.14 -48.48
CA ARG A 354 -26.86 58.02 -49.37
C ARG A 354 -28.01 58.89 -48.90
#